data_AF-A0A2T7H6R3-F1
#
_entry.id   AF-A0A2T7H6R3-F1
#
_cell.length_a   1.000
_cell.length_b   1.000
_cell.length_c   1.000
_cell.angle_alpha   90.00
_cell.angle_beta   90.00
_cell.angle_gamma   90.00
#
_symmetry.space_group_name_H-M   'P 1'
#
loop_
_entity.id
_entity.type
_entity.pdbx_description
1 polymer ?
#
loop_
_entity_poly.entity_id
_entity_poly.type
_entity_poly.pdbx_seq_one_letter_code
_entity_poly.pdbx_strand_id
1 'polypeptide(L)'
;MNRALRSRAVQMVSAFEQRLDEDKGALVSSMSSIQDSRHDDAGRENVRYIAHRINGGAGLFDCNDLTEPAREVEKLVDDGADTHLVVNAVQELIDRIERQLASGVSQPEWITSRLKRQPEPKAGQPASSAGRTGSDIP
;
A
#
# COMPACT_ATOMS: atom_id res chain seq x y z
N MET A 1 1.98 2.97 26.74
CA MET A 1 1.74 3.42 25.36
C MET A 1 0.32 3.99 25.30
N ASN A 2 0.14 5.24 24.85
CA ASN A 2 -1.17 5.90 24.83
C ASN A 2 -2.12 5.22 23.82
N ARG A 3 -3.40 5.05 24.20
CA ARG A 3 -4.47 4.43 23.41
C ARG A 3 -4.60 5.01 22.00
N ALA A 4 -4.43 6.32 21.84
CA ALA A 4 -4.52 7.00 20.54
C ALA A 4 -3.42 6.55 19.56
N LEU A 5 -2.18 6.40 20.05
CA LEU A 5 -1.04 5.93 19.23
C LEU A 5 -1.23 4.48 18.79
N ARG A 6 -1.76 3.64 19.68
CA ARG A 6 -2.10 2.25 19.37
C ARG A 6 -3.20 2.18 18.31
N SER A 7 -4.26 2.98 18.45
CA SER A 7 -5.36 3.04 17.46
C SER A 7 -4.88 3.47 16.09
N ARG A 8 -3.99 4.46 16.01
CA ARG A 8 -3.45 4.94 14.73
C ARG A 8 -2.54 3.92 14.05
N ALA A 9 -1.74 3.20 14.84
CA ALA A 9 -0.91 2.14 14.31
C ALA A 9 -1.73 0.98 13.73
N VAL A 10 -2.80 0.58 14.44
CA VAL A 10 -3.78 -0.41 13.93
C VAL A 10 -4.41 0.06 12.62
N GLN A 11 -4.84 1.33 12.53
CA GLN A 11 -5.41 1.88 11.30
C GLN A 11 -4.44 1.85 10.12
N MET A 12 -3.15 2.11 10.35
CA MET A 12 -2.14 2.05 9.29
C MET A 12 -1.93 0.61 8.79
N VAL A 13 -1.91 -0.37 9.70
CA VAL A 13 -1.82 -1.78 9.33
C VAL A 13 -3.06 -2.22 8.54
N SER A 14 -4.26 -1.90 9.04
CA SER A 14 -5.51 -2.24 8.34
C SER A 14 -5.62 -1.59 6.96
N ALA A 15 -5.14 -0.36 6.81
CA ALA A 15 -5.11 0.31 5.51
C ALA A 15 -4.13 -0.38 4.53
N PHE A 16 -3.00 -0.89 5.04
CA PHE A 16 -2.07 -1.64 4.23
C PHE A 16 -2.63 -3.02 3.84
N GLU A 17 -3.26 -3.73 4.77
CA GLU A 17 -3.95 -5.01 4.48
C GLU A 17 -5.06 -4.84 3.45
N GLN A 18 -5.89 -3.80 3.58
CA GLN A 18 -6.91 -3.48 2.59
C GLN A 18 -6.28 -3.25 1.21
N ARG A 19 -5.18 -2.48 1.16
CA ARG A 19 -4.50 -2.22 -0.10
C ARG A 19 -3.89 -3.48 -0.72
N LEU A 20 -3.33 -4.38 0.09
CA LEU A 20 -2.83 -5.67 -0.39
C LEU A 20 -3.94 -6.51 -1.02
N ASP A 21 -5.14 -6.51 -0.44
CA ASP A 21 -6.30 -7.23 -1.00
C ASP A 21 -6.78 -6.62 -2.33
N GLU A 22 -6.82 -5.29 -2.42
CA GLU A 22 -7.11 -4.57 -3.67
C GLU A 22 -6.06 -4.88 -4.76
N ASP A 23 -4.78 -4.83 -4.39
CA ASP A 23 -3.66 -5.11 -5.29
C ASP A 23 -3.67 -6.56 -5.78
N LYS A 24 -4.02 -7.53 -4.91
CA LYS A 24 -4.25 -8.93 -5.28
C LYS A 24 -5.35 -9.06 -6.34
N GLY A 25 -6.51 -8.43 -6.12
CA GLY A 25 -7.61 -8.45 -7.10
C GLY A 25 -7.21 -7.88 -8.47
N ALA A 26 -6.41 -6.81 -8.46
CA ALA A 26 -5.87 -6.21 -9.67
C ALA A 26 -4.84 -7.11 -10.37
N LEU A 27 -3.99 -7.84 -9.63
CA LEU A 27 -3.08 -8.84 -10.20
C LEU A 27 -3.85 -9.98 -10.86
N VAL A 28 -4.88 -10.53 -10.21
CA VAL A 28 -5.74 -11.57 -10.80
C VAL A 28 -6.35 -11.10 -12.12
N SER A 29 -6.88 -9.88 -12.14
CA SER A 29 -7.49 -9.30 -13.36
C SER A 29 -6.47 -9.11 -14.48
N SER A 30 -5.27 -8.60 -14.14
CA SER A 30 -4.20 -8.36 -15.11
C SER A 30 -3.62 -9.67 -15.64
N MET A 31 -3.49 -10.69 -14.79
CA MET A 31 -3.02 -12.03 -15.17
C MET A 31 -3.93 -12.67 -16.22
N SER A 32 -5.26 -12.62 -16.03
CA SER A 32 -6.22 -13.11 -17.02
C SER A 32 -6.07 -12.38 -18.37
N SER A 33 -5.90 -11.06 -18.34
CA SER A 33 -5.72 -10.23 -19.54
C SER A 33 -4.48 -10.63 -20.35
N ILE A 34 -3.34 -10.86 -19.67
CA ILE A 34 -2.09 -11.29 -20.30
C ILE A 34 -2.21 -12.73 -20.85
N GLN A 35 -2.97 -13.60 -20.20
CA GLN A 35 -3.20 -14.97 -20.66
C GLN A 35 -4.08 -15.00 -21.93
N ASP A 36 -5.11 -14.17 -21.99
CA ASP A 36 -6.04 -14.10 -23.12
C ASP A 36 -5.43 -13.44 -24.36
N SER A 37 -4.41 -12.59 -24.18
CA SER A 37 -3.73 -11.87 -25.25
C SER A 37 -2.21 -11.93 -25.12
N ARG A 38 -1.57 -12.70 -26.01
CA ARG A 38 -0.11 -12.91 -26.06
C ARG A 38 0.75 -11.64 -26.14
N HIS A 39 0.15 -10.48 -26.45
CA HIS A 39 0.81 -9.17 -26.61
C HIS A 39 0.11 -8.06 -25.81
N ASP A 40 -0.48 -8.40 -24.66
CA ASP A 40 -1.10 -7.39 -23.80
C ASP A 40 -0.07 -6.60 -22.98
N ASP A 41 0.56 -5.62 -23.62
CA ASP A 41 1.53 -4.71 -23.00
C ASP A 41 0.91 -3.93 -21.82
N ALA A 42 -0.38 -3.61 -21.91
CA ALA A 42 -1.09 -2.90 -20.84
C ALA A 42 -1.27 -3.79 -19.60
N GLY A 43 -1.63 -5.06 -19.79
CA GLY A 43 -1.68 -6.04 -18.70
C GLY A 43 -0.32 -6.22 -18.02
N ARG A 44 0.75 -6.35 -18.82
CA ARG A 44 2.12 -6.48 -18.29
C ARG A 44 2.56 -5.24 -17.51
N GLU A 45 2.29 -4.04 -18.03
CA GLU A 45 2.60 -2.79 -17.34
C GLU A 45 1.83 -2.66 -16.02
N ASN A 46 0.56 -3.08 -15.99
CA ASN A 46 -0.22 -3.12 -14.75
C ASN A 46 0.39 -4.08 -13.72
N VAL A 47 0.80 -5.28 -14.14
CA VAL A 47 1.50 -6.24 -13.27
C VAL A 47 2.76 -5.62 -12.67
N ARG A 48 3.62 -5.01 -13.51
CA ARG A 48 4.84 -4.35 -13.07
C ARG A 48 4.55 -3.25 -12.04
N TYR A 49 3.58 -2.38 -12.33
CA TYR A 49 3.22 -1.28 -11.45
C TYR A 49 2.66 -1.77 -10.10
N ILE A 50 1.81 -2.80 -10.11
CA ILE A 50 1.25 -3.36 -8.87
C ILE A 50 2.35 -4.04 -8.04
N ALA A 51 3.22 -4.82 -8.68
CA ALA A 51 4.35 -5.46 -8.02
C ALA A 51 5.29 -4.43 -7.37
N HIS A 52 5.61 -3.34 -8.08
CA HIS A 52 6.38 -2.22 -7.53
C HIS A 52 5.77 -1.61 -6.27
N ARG A 53 4.45 -1.40 -6.29
CA ARG A 53 3.74 -0.87 -5.14
C ARG A 53 3.75 -1.85 -3.97
N ILE A 54 3.56 -3.15 -4.22
CA ILE A 54 3.61 -4.19 -3.19
C ILE A 54 5.01 -4.25 -2.57
N ASN A 55 6.07 -4.27 -3.37
CA ASN A 55 7.46 -4.25 -2.91
C ASN A 55 7.72 -3.04 -1.99
N GLY A 56 7.36 -1.84 -2.43
CA GLY A 56 7.51 -0.63 -1.63
C GLY A 56 6.69 -0.64 -0.34
N GLY A 57 5.44 -1.11 -0.38
CA GLY A 57 4.57 -1.22 0.79
C GLY A 57 5.06 -2.29 1.76
N ALA A 58 5.36 -3.49 1.28
CA ALA A 58 5.85 -4.61 2.08
C ALA A 58 7.17 -4.28 2.79
N GLY A 59 8.08 -3.57 2.12
CA GLY A 59 9.31 -3.09 2.75
C GLY A 59 9.06 -2.10 3.89
N LEU A 60 7.99 -1.30 3.83
CA LEU A 60 7.59 -0.44 4.96
C LEU A 60 6.96 -1.22 6.11
N PHE A 61 6.42 -2.41 5.89
CA PHE A 61 5.77 -3.20 6.95
C PHE A 61 6.60 -4.41 7.39
N ASP A 62 7.88 -4.49 6.98
CA ASP A 62 8.80 -5.60 7.23
C ASP A 62 8.26 -6.97 6.72
N CYS A 63 7.37 -6.93 5.71
CA CYS A 63 6.80 -8.12 5.05
C CYS A 63 7.78 -8.65 3.99
N ASN A 64 8.93 -9.15 4.42
CA ASN A 64 9.98 -9.64 3.53
C ASN A 64 9.50 -10.78 2.62
N ASP A 65 8.52 -11.57 3.09
CA ASP A 65 7.91 -12.66 2.30
C ASP A 65 7.13 -12.17 1.07
N LEU A 66 6.81 -10.87 1.01
CA LEU A 66 6.18 -10.23 -0.15
C LEU A 66 7.16 -9.35 -0.94
N THR A 67 8.19 -8.82 -0.29
CA THR A 67 9.11 -7.83 -0.89
C THR A 67 9.92 -8.42 -2.04
N GLU A 68 10.59 -9.55 -1.82
CA GLU A 68 11.42 -10.17 -2.85
C GLU A 68 10.59 -10.77 -4.00
N PRO A 69 9.48 -11.50 -3.77
CA PRO A 69 8.65 -12.00 -4.86
C PRO A 69 8.03 -10.89 -5.71
N ALA A 70 7.63 -9.78 -5.10
CA ALA A 70 7.14 -8.62 -5.86
C ALA A 70 8.24 -8.00 -6.73
N ARG A 71 9.46 -7.86 -6.21
CA ARG A 71 10.60 -7.40 -7.01
C ARG A 71 10.92 -8.37 -8.16
N GLU A 72 10.80 -9.67 -7.94
CA GLU A 72 11.02 -10.67 -8.99
C GLU A 72 9.99 -10.53 -10.12
N VAL A 73 8.72 -10.31 -9.78
CA VAL A 73 7.67 -10.03 -10.77
C VAL A 73 7.98 -8.76 -11.57
N GLU A 74 8.37 -7.66 -10.92
CA GLU A 74 8.80 -6.42 -11.60
C GLU A 74 9.89 -6.72 -12.63
N LYS A 75 10.93 -7.43 -12.17
CA LYS A 75 12.10 -7.76 -13.00
C LYS A 75 11.72 -8.63 -14.20
N LEU A 76 10.88 -9.65 -14.02
CA LEU A 76 10.43 -10.51 -15.12
C LEU A 76 9.67 -9.70 -16.19
N VAL A 77 8.88 -8.72 -15.78
CA VAL A 77 8.20 -7.84 -16.74
C VAL A 77 9.20 -6.93 -17.45
N ASP A 78 10.09 -6.28 -16.71
CA ASP A 78 11.12 -5.37 -17.25
C ASP A 78 12.09 -6.06 -18.23
N ASP A 79 12.47 -7.31 -17.93
CA ASP A 79 13.33 -8.13 -18.76
C ASP A 79 12.61 -8.69 -20.00
N GLY A 80 11.29 -8.45 -20.14
CA GLY A 80 10.50 -8.95 -21.27
C GLY A 80 10.31 -10.47 -21.25
N ALA A 81 10.27 -11.09 -20.07
CA ALA A 81 10.18 -12.55 -19.92
C ALA A 81 8.92 -13.14 -20.58
N ASP A 82 8.95 -14.44 -20.85
CA ASP A 82 7.79 -15.14 -21.41
C ASP A 82 6.55 -15.00 -20.51
N THR A 83 5.37 -14.88 -21.14
CA THR A 83 4.08 -14.74 -20.44
C THR A 83 3.88 -15.81 -19.36
N HIS A 84 4.26 -17.06 -19.63
CA HIS A 84 4.12 -18.14 -18.64
C HIS A 84 4.98 -17.92 -17.39
N LEU A 85 6.17 -17.35 -17.52
CA LEU A 85 7.04 -17.05 -16.37
C LEU A 85 6.46 -15.92 -15.52
N VAL A 86 5.99 -14.85 -16.18
CA VAL A 86 5.33 -13.72 -15.50
C VAL A 86 4.08 -14.20 -14.76
N VAL A 87 3.22 -14.98 -15.43
CA VAL A 87 1.98 -15.52 -14.83
C VAL A 87 2.28 -16.40 -13.63
N ASN A 88 3.26 -17.31 -13.72
CA ASN A 88 3.62 -18.18 -12.60
C ASN A 88 4.13 -17.39 -11.39
N ALA A 89 4.99 -16.39 -11.63
CA ALA A 89 5.50 -15.53 -10.56
C ALA A 89 4.39 -14.66 -9.94
N VAL A 90 3.47 -14.15 -10.75
CA VAL A 90 2.29 -13.40 -10.26
C VAL A 90 1.38 -14.30 -9.41
N GLN A 91 1.14 -15.54 -9.84
CA GLN A 91 0.35 -16.50 -9.06
C GLN A 91 1.01 -16.80 -7.71
N GLU A 92 2.33 -17.03 -7.69
CA GLU A 92 3.05 -17.24 -6.44
C GLU A 92 2.96 -16.02 -5.51
N LEU A 93 3.08 -14.80 -6.07
CA LEU A 93 2.91 -13.57 -5.31
C LEU A 93 1.49 -13.45 -4.73
N ILE A 94 0.46 -13.78 -5.50
CA ILE A 94 -0.94 -13.82 -5.04
C ILE A 94 -1.07 -14.79 -3.85
N ASP A 95 -0.56 -16.01 -3.97
CA ASP A 95 -0.65 -17.02 -2.91
C ASP A 95 0.06 -16.57 -1.62
N ARG A 96 1.16 -15.83 -1.75
CA ARG A 96 1.86 -15.22 -0.61
C ARG A 96 1.06 -14.07 0.01
N ILE A 97 0.42 -13.22 -0.79
CA ILE A 97 -0.48 -12.17 -0.29
C ILE A 97 -1.64 -12.79 0.50
N GLU A 98 -2.27 -13.84 -0.03
CA GLU A 98 -3.36 -14.52 0.67
C GLU A 98 -2.93 -15.11 2.00
N ARG A 99 -1.77 -15.77 2.05
CA ARG A 99 -1.20 -16.26 3.31
C ARG A 99 -0.92 -15.13 4.31
N GLN A 100 -0.35 -14.02 3.84
CA GLN A 100 -0.04 -12.86 4.67
C GLN A 100 -1.31 -12.21 5.24
N LEU A 101 -2.36 -12.07 4.43
CA LEU A 101 -3.66 -11.54 4.85
C LEU A 101 -4.35 -12.50 5.85
N ALA A 102 -4.26 -13.81 5.63
CA ALA A 102 -4.80 -14.80 6.55
C ALA A 102 -4.09 -14.82 7.91
N SER A 103 -2.77 -14.58 7.94
CA SER A 103 -2.00 -14.45 9.19
C SER A 103 -2.14 -13.08 9.86
N GLY A 104 -2.60 -12.07 9.12
CA GLY A 104 -2.52 -10.66 9.49
C GLY A 104 -1.10 -10.10 9.31
N VAL A 105 -1.02 -8.78 9.13
CA VAL A 105 0.26 -8.06 9.06
C VAL A 105 0.69 -7.64 10.46
N SER A 106 1.93 -7.97 10.82
CA SER A 106 2.51 -7.54 12.08
C SER A 106 2.69 -6.02 12.11
N GLN A 107 2.41 -5.41 13.26
CA GLN A 107 2.59 -3.97 13.42
C GLN A 107 4.09 -3.63 13.53
N PRO A 108 4.68 -2.86 12.60
CA PRO A 108 6.09 -2.52 12.65
C PRO A 108 6.45 -1.60 13.82
N GLU A 109 7.63 -1.80 14.39
CA GLU A 109 8.14 -1.02 15.53
C GLU A 109 8.35 0.47 15.17
N TRP A 110 8.68 0.77 13.91
CA TRP A 110 8.87 2.16 13.47
C TRP A 110 7.58 2.97 13.52
N ILE A 111 6.40 2.35 13.34
CA ILE A 111 5.11 3.06 13.43
C ILE A 111 4.96 3.63 14.83
N THR A 112 5.22 2.83 15.87
CA THR A 112 5.14 3.32 17.25
C THR A 112 6.21 4.37 17.54
N SER A 113 7.42 4.17 17.03
CA SER A 113 8.56 5.08 17.24
C SER A 113 8.35 6.44 16.58
N ARG A 114 7.77 6.48 15.36
CA ARG A 114 7.45 7.71 14.63
C ARG A 114 6.27 8.43 15.25
N LEU A 115 5.23 7.71 15.65
CA LEU A 115 4.06 8.30 16.30
C LEU A 115 4.39 8.91 17.67
N LYS A 116 5.33 8.33 18.42
CA LYS A 116 5.85 8.93 19.68
C LYS A 116 6.60 10.26 19.45
N ARG A 117 7.14 10.50 18.25
CA ARG A 117 7.91 11.72 17.92
C ARG A 117 7.04 12.85 17.37
N GLN A 118 5.76 12.60 17.05
CA GLN A 118 4.87 13.70 16.66
C GLN A 118 4.41 14.45 17.93
N PRO A 119 4.65 15.77 18.04
CA PRO A 119 4.07 16.55 19.11
C PRO A 119 2.54 16.47 19.02
N GLU A 120 1.86 16.36 20.17
CA GLU A 120 0.41 16.40 20.21
C GLU A 120 -0.09 17.66 19.47
N PRO A 121 -1.16 17.56 18.66
CA PRO A 121 -1.78 18.75 18.09
C PRO A 121 -2.16 19.66 19.27
N LYS A 122 -1.64 20.89 19.28
CA LYS A 122 -1.95 21.87 20.32
C LYS A 122 -3.47 22.02 20.42
N ALA A 123 -4.06 21.46 21.46
CA ALA A 123 -5.45 21.72 21.80
C ALA A 123 -5.59 23.21 22.13
N GLY A 124 -6.39 23.93 21.35
CA GLY A 124 -6.87 25.26 21.72
C GLY A 124 -6.20 26.46 21.04
N GLN A 125 -6.18 26.51 19.70
CA GLN A 125 -6.27 27.81 19.03
C GLN A 125 -7.73 28.04 18.61
N PRO A 126 -8.51 28.87 19.33
CA PRO A 126 -9.79 29.32 18.81
C PRO A 126 -9.55 30.12 17.52
N ALA A 127 -10.36 29.83 16.50
CA ALA A 127 -10.43 30.67 15.31
C ALA A 127 -10.74 32.10 15.78
N SER A 128 -9.82 33.04 15.52
CA SER A 128 -10.01 34.45 15.85
C SER A 128 -11.15 35.00 14.99
N SER A 129 -12.37 34.96 15.53
CA SER A 129 -13.51 35.72 15.05
C SER A 129 -13.49 37.11 15.69
N ALA A 130 -12.99 38.12 14.98
CA ALA A 130 -13.22 39.54 15.24
C ALA A 130 -12.75 40.34 14.01
N GLY A 131 -13.50 41.27 13.42
CA GLY A 131 -14.75 41.86 13.83
C GLY A 131 -15.48 42.50 12.65
N ARG A 132 -16.81 42.47 12.77
CA ARG A 132 -17.75 43.21 11.95
C ARG A 132 -18.28 44.34 12.83
N THR A 133 -17.84 45.57 12.57
CA THR A 133 -18.44 46.85 13.02
C THR A 133 -18.03 47.85 11.92
N GLY A 134 -18.90 48.39 11.08
CA GLY A 134 -20.08 49.16 11.43
C GLY A 134 -19.72 50.65 11.43
N SER A 135 -20.45 51.44 10.63
CA SER A 135 -20.62 52.90 10.66
C SER A 135 -19.83 53.81 9.69
N ASP A 136 -20.58 54.32 8.70
CA ASP A 136 -20.88 55.74 8.39
C ASP A 136 -19.81 56.75 7.91
N ILE A 137 -20.04 57.25 6.67
CA ILE A 137 -20.23 58.66 6.18
C ILE A 137 -19.19 59.72 6.64
N PRO A 138 -18.58 60.52 5.73
CA PRO A 138 -19.23 61.59 4.93
C PRO A 138 -19.39 61.33 3.44
#